data_AF-A0AAE3R0M8-F1
#
_entry.id   AF-A0AAE3R0M8-F1
#
_cell.length_a   1.000
_cell.length_b   1.000
_cell.length_c   1.000
_cell.angle_alpha   90.00
_cell.angle_beta   90.00
_cell.angle_gamma   90.00
#
_symmetry.space_group_name_H-M   'P 1'
#
loop_
_entity.id
_entity.type
_entity.pdbx_description
1 polymer ?
#
loop_
_entity_poly.entity_id
_entity_poly.type
_entity_poly.pdbx_seq_one_letter_code
_entity_poly.pdbx_strand_id
1 'polypeptide(L)'
;MEKFKFSVEYEMKASPKMLFSYFTTPAGLAQWFADDVSIDGEKIFSFQWDNRPHYAKIAAQRLNRYVKFEFLDDDGKESTDPNYIEFKFDQNELTQSSFVKITDYSEMAEEEDLQELWENLIASLKETVGG
;
A
#
# COMPACT_ATOMS: atom_id res chain seq x y z
N MET A 1 12.98 14.98 9.89
CA MET A 1 14.05 14.04 9.48
C MET A 1 14.10 14.08 7.96
N GLU A 2 15.16 13.59 7.31
CA GLU A 2 15.14 13.50 5.84
C GLU A 2 14.29 12.28 5.43
N LYS A 3 13.45 12.43 4.40
CA LYS A 3 12.67 11.30 3.87
C LYS A 3 13.60 10.30 3.21
N PHE A 4 13.34 9.02 3.42
CA PHE A 4 14.05 7.95 2.74
C PHE A 4 13.07 6.98 2.10
N LYS A 5 13.61 6.18 1.17
CA LYS A 5 12.82 5.20 0.41
C LYS A 5 13.15 3.79 0.90
N PHE A 6 12.23 3.18 1.61
CA PHE A 6 12.25 1.77 1.97
C PHE A 6 11.67 0.92 0.84
N SER A 7 12.16 -0.30 0.66
CA SER A 7 11.64 -1.22 -0.36
C SER A 7 11.80 -2.67 0.04
N VAL A 8 10.71 -3.43 0.02
CA VAL A 8 10.66 -4.85 0.38
C VAL A 8 9.79 -5.62 -0.62
N GLU A 9 10.04 -6.92 -0.79
CA GLU A 9 9.31 -7.77 -1.72
C GLU A 9 8.86 -9.07 -1.04
N TYR A 10 7.62 -9.48 -1.30
CA TYR A 10 7.04 -10.69 -0.74
C TYR A 10 6.41 -11.57 -1.82
N GLU A 11 6.65 -12.87 -1.73
CA GLU A 11 5.93 -13.86 -2.52
C GLU A 11 4.49 -14.04 -2.01
N MET A 12 3.55 -14.08 -2.95
CA MET A 12 2.12 -14.20 -2.73
C MET A 12 1.56 -15.41 -3.49
N LYS A 13 0.77 -16.23 -2.80
CA LYS A 13 0.10 -17.41 -3.38
C LYS A 13 -1.23 -17.05 -4.05
N ALA A 14 -1.27 -15.94 -4.79
CA ALA A 14 -2.46 -15.46 -5.47
C ALA A 14 -2.10 -14.69 -6.74
N SER A 15 -2.94 -14.76 -7.77
CA SER A 15 -2.68 -14.08 -9.04
C SER A 15 -2.66 -12.55 -8.89
N PRO A 16 -1.90 -11.81 -9.73
CA PRO A 16 -1.90 -10.34 -9.69
C PRO A 16 -3.28 -9.72 -9.84
N LYS A 17 -4.16 -10.35 -10.63
CA LYS A 17 -5.56 -9.93 -10.81
C LYS A 17 -6.35 -9.97 -9.50
N MET A 18 -6.19 -11.04 -8.73
CA MET A 18 -6.86 -11.18 -7.43
C MET A 18 -6.25 -10.22 -6.42
N LEU A 19 -4.92 -10.13 -6.37
CA LEU A 19 -4.23 -9.22 -5.45
C LEU A 19 -4.67 -7.78 -5.69
N PHE A 20 -4.73 -7.33 -6.95
CA PHE A 20 -4.99 -5.93 -7.28
C PHE A 20 -6.21 -5.32 -6.58
N SER A 21 -7.31 -6.05 -6.37
CA SER A 21 -8.48 -5.51 -5.65
C SER A 21 -8.21 -5.24 -4.16
N TYR A 22 -7.36 -6.03 -3.50
CA TYR A 22 -6.97 -5.83 -2.10
C TYR A 22 -6.11 -4.58 -1.86
N PHE A 23 -5.53 -4.01 -2.93
CA PHE A 23 -4.66 -2.83 -2.85
C PHE A 23 -5.28 -1.57 -3.47
N THR A 24 -6.46 -1.68 -4.09
CA THR A 24 -7.04 -0.58 -4.89
C THR A 24 -8.48 -0.26 -4.54
N THR A 25 -9.14 -1.13 -3.76
CA THR A 25 -10.51 -0.90 -3.29
C THR A 25 -10.49 -0.58 -1.81
N PRO A 26 -11.36 0.33 -1.33
CA PRO A 26 -11.44 0.66 0.10
C PRO A 26 -11.68 -0.60 0.96
N ALA A 27 -12.66 -1.42 0.57
CA ALA A 27 -12.97 -2.66 1.28
C ALA A 27 -11.79 -3.65 1.31
N GLY A 28 -10.99 -3.73 0.24
CA GLY A 28 -9.82 -4.60 0.20
C GLY A 28 -8.67 -4.08 1.07
N LEU A 29 -8.42 -2.77 1.06
CA LEU A 29 -7.37 -2.14 1.87
C LEU A 29 -7.71 -2.20 3.37
N ALA A 30 -8.98 -2.03 3.75
CA ALA A 30 -9.44 -2.12 5.14
C ALA A 30 -9.34 -3.53 5.76
N GLN A 31 -9.03 -4.57 4.97
CA GLN A 31 -8.86 -5.93 5.50
C GLN A 31 -7.47 -6.21 6.06
N TRP A 32 -6.46 -5.42 5.71
CA TRP A 32 -5.08 -5.74 6.06
C TRP A 32 -4.16 -4.52 6.23
N PHE A 33 -4.49 -3.38 5.60
CA PHE A 33 -3.60 -2.22 5.53
C PHE A 33 -3.96 -1.10 6.51
N ALA A 34 -5.24 -0.93 6.81
CA ALA A 34 -5.75 0.11 7.71
C ALA A 34 -7.00 -0.38 8.44
N ASP A 35 -7.35 0.28 9.55
CA ASP A 35 -8.52 -0.07 10.37
C ASP A 35 -9.83 0.16 9.61
N ASP A 36 -9.88 1.25 8.84
CA ASP A 36 -10.97 1.57 7.92
C ASP A 36 -10.41 2.35 6.73
N VAL A 37 -11.06 2.18 5.59
CA VAL A 37 -10.73 2.92 4.37
C VAL A 37 -12.01 3.35 3.68
N SER A 38 -12.09 4.65 3.42
CA SER A 38 -13.17 5.23 2.64
C SER A 38 -12.62 6.04 1.48
N ILE A 39 -13.48 6.35 0.52
CA ILE A 39 -13.14 7.21 -0.61
C ILE A 39 -14.27 8.22 -0.80
N ASP A 40 -13.90 9.48 -1.03
CA ASP A 40 -14.87 10.54 -1.28
C ASP A 40 -15.24 10.67 -2.77
N GLY A 41 -16.08 11.67 -3.08
CA GLY A 41 -16.52 11.96 -4.44
C GLY A 41 -15.42 12.42 -5.40
N GLU A 42 -14.27 12.88 -4.87
CA GLU A 42 -13.11 13.36 -5.63
C GLU A 42 -12.03 12.28 -5.78
N LYS A 43 -12.32 11.05 -5.35
CA LYS A 43 -11.41 9.90 -5.34
C LYS A 43 -10.23 10.05 -4.37
N ILE A 44 -10.38 10.85 -3.32
CA ILE A 44 -9.43 10.90 -2.22
C ILE A 44 -9.74 9.75 -1.27
N PHE A 45 -8.74 8.92 -1.03
CA PHE A 45 -8.79 7.86 -0.04
C PHE A 45 -8.55 8.45 1.35
N SER A 46 -9.31 8.00 2.33
CA SER A 46 -9.09 8.26 3.75
C SER A 46 -8.75 6.94 4.43
N PHE A 47 -7.49 6.79 4.82
CA PHE A 47 -6.99 5.64 5.59
C PHE A 47 -7.07 5.97 7.08
N GLN A 48 -7.72 5.14 7.87
CA GLN A 48 -7.76 5.28 9.32
C GLN A 48 -6.69 4.40 9.96
N TRP A 49 -5.75 5.03 10.66
CA TRP A 49 -4.77 4.36 11.53
C TRP A 49 -4.82 4.98 12.91
N ASP A 50 -4.97 4.17 13.95
CA ASP A 50 -5.04 4.64 15.35
C ASP A 50 -6.12 5.75 15.56
N ASN A 51 -7.25 5.63 14.86
CA ASN A 51 -8.33 6.63 14.81
C ASN A 51 -7.92 8.01 14.24
N ARG A 52 -6.87 8.06 13.41
CA ARG A 52 -6.45 9.27 12.69
C ARG A 52 -6.62 9.08 11.17
N PRO A 53 -7.29 10.03 10.49
CA PRO A 53 -7.40 10.00 9.04
C PRO A 53 -6.08 10.40 8.39
N HIS A 54 -5.69 9.64 7.37
CA HIS A 54 -4.59 9.96 6.47
C HIS A 54 -5.15 9.98 5.05
N TYR A 55 -5.13 11.16 4.43
CA TYR A 55 -5.70 11.35 3.10
C TYR A 55 -4.66 11.08 2.03
N ALA A 56 -5.04 10.36 0.97
CA ALA A 56 -4.16 10.13 -0.16
C ALA A 56 -4.93 10.10 -1.49
N LYS A 57 -4.23 10.48 -2.56
CA LYS A 57 -4.70 10.31 -3.93
C LYS A 57 -3.97 9.17 -4.62
N ILE A 58 -4.62 8.55 -5.60
CA ILE A 58 -3.92 7.67 -6.53
C ILE A 58 -3.12 8.56 -7.50
N ALA A 59 -1.80 8.60 -7.33
CA ALA A 59 -0.90 9.36 -8.19
C ALA A 59 -0.62 8.64 -9.51
N ALA A 60 -0.53 7.31 -9.47
CA ALA A 60 -0.35 6.51 -10.66
C ALA A 60 -0.91 5.10 -10.44
N GLN A 61 -1.50 4.52 -11.47
CA GLN A 61 -2.02 3.16 -11.40
C GLN A 61 -1.99 2.51 -12.78
N ARG A 62 -1.67 1.21 -12.80
CA ARG A 62 -1.87 0.34 -13.96
C ARG A 62 -2.45 -0.98 -13.50
N LEU A 63 -3.58 -1.34 -14.10
CA LEU A 63 -4.34 -2.57 -13.79
C LEU A 63 -3.42 -3.80 -13.70
N ASN A 64 -3.49 -4.53 -12.60
CA ASN A 64 -2.72 -5.74 -12.30
C ASN A 64 -1.19 -5.57 -12.33
N ARG A 65 -0.68 -4.32 -12.30
CA ARG A 65 0.76 -4.03 -12.39
C ARG A 65 1.25 -3.17 -11.24
N TYR A 66 0.59 -2.04 -10.97
CA TYR A 66 0.93 -1.22 -9.81
C TYR A 66 -0.16 -0.24 -9.42
N VAL A 67 -0.08 0.26 -8.19
CA VAL A 67 -0.79 1.43 -7.70
C VAL A 67 0.13 2.22 -6.77
N LYS A 68 0.13 3.55 -6.91
CA LYS A 68 0.89 4.50 -6.08
C LYS A 68 -0.08 5.47 -5.42
N PHE A 69 -0.03 5.52 -4.09
CA PHE A 69 -0.75 6.49 -3.26
C PHE A 69 0.20 7.60 -2.84
N GLU A 70 -0.15 8.86 -3.11
CA GLU A 70 0.55 10.02 -2.57
C GLU A 70 -0.31 10.65 -1.48
N PHE A 71 0.24 10.76 -0.29
CA PHE A 71 -0.44 11.29 0.88
C PHE A 71 -0.45 12.82 0.84
N LEU A 72 -1.60 13.38 1.19
CA LEU A 72 -1.79 14.81 1.38
C LEU A 72 -1.18 15.21 2.73
N ASP A 73 -0.85 16.50 2.88
CA ASP A 73 -0.43 17.04 4.17
C ASP A 73 -1.61 17.11 5.16
N ASP A 74 -1.33 17.54 6.40
CA ASP A 74 -2.33 17.65 7.47
C ASP A 74 -3.49 18.63 7.13
N ASP A 75 -3.25 19.57 6.21
CA ASP A 75 -4.28 20.49 5.68
C ASP A 75 -5.09 19.89 4.52
N GLY A 76 -4.78 18.65 4.10
CA GLY A 76 -5.40 17.99 2.95
C GLY A 76 -4.92 18.54 1.61
N LYS A 77 -3.71 19.10 1.55
CA LYS A 77 -3.12 19.68 0.32
C LYS A 77 -1.99 18.82 -0.22
N GLU A 78 -1.74 18.98 -1.51
CA GLU A 78 -0.59 18.35 -2.15
C GLU A 78 0.70 19.06 -1.74
N SER A 79 1.69 18.26 -1.32
CA SER A 79 3.06 18.73 -1.09
C SER A 79 3.90 18.59 -2.35
N THR A 80 4.94 19.41 -2.49
CA THR A 80 5.97 19.24 -3.54
C THR A 80 6.80 17.97 -3.36
N ASP A 81 6.83 17.45 -2.13
CA ASP A 81 7.51 16.21 -1.77
C ASP A 81 6.58 15.39 -0.87
N PRO A 82 5.54 14.73 -1.42
CA PRO A 82 4.55 14.00 -0.63
C PRO A 82 5.11 12.66 -0.15
N ASN A 83 4.66 12.20 1.02
CA ASN A 83 4.86 10.80 1.40
C ASN A 83 4.11 9.92 0.38
N TYR A 84 4.65 8.74 0.07
CA TYR A 84 3.95 7.83 -0.83
C TYR A 84 4.20 6.37 -0.50
N ILE A 85 3.21 5.56 -0.87
CA ILE A 85 3.30 4.11 -0.85
C ILE A 85 3.00 3.61 -2.25
N GLU A 86 3.87 2.77 -2.79
CA GLU A 86 3.70 2.11 -4.07
C GLU A 86 3.67 0.59 -3.91
N PHE A 87 2.65 -0.03 -4.48
CA PHE A 87 2.53 -1.49 -4.59
C PHE A 87 2.72 -1.89 -6.04
N LYS A 88 3.70 -2.76 -6.30
CA LYS A 88 4.00 -3.35 -7.61
C LYS A 88 3.72 -4.84 -7.58
N PHE A 89 3.02 -5.32 -8.60
CA PHE A 89 2.67 -6.72 -8.78
C PHE A 89 3.46 -7.29 -9.95
N ASP A 90 4.25 -8.31 -9.65
CA ASP A 90 5.00 -9.06 -10.64
C ASP A 90 4.64 -10.55 -10.57
N GLN A 91 4.80 -11.23 -11.70
CA GLN A 91 4.57 -12.67 -11.78
C GLN A 91 5.75 -13.29 -12.49
N ASN A 92 6.32 -14.33 -11.89
CA ASN A 92 7.35 -15.13 -12.53
C ASN A 92 6.69 -16.04 -13.57
N GLU A 93 7.02 -15.87 -14.85
CA GLU A 93 6.41 -16.63 -15.93
C GLU A 93 6.73 -18.14 -15.88
N LEU A 94 7.88 -18.51 -15.31
CA LEU A 94 8.33 -19.90 -15.21
C LEU A 94 7.69 -20.63 -14.04
N THR A 95 7.72 -20.04 -12.84
CA THR A 95 7.20 -20.68 -11.62
C THR A 95 5.72 -20.39 -11.38
N GLN A 96 5.15 -19.42 -12.10
CA GLN A 96 3.82 -18.85 -11.88
C GLN A 96 3.64 -18.20 -10.50
N SER A 97 4.71 -18.05 -9.71
CA SER A 97 4.72 -17.33 -8.44
C SER A 97 4.42 -15.84 -8.65
N SER A 98 3.59 -15.26 -7.80
CA SER A 98 3.29 -13.83 -7.81
C SER A 98 4.03 -13.14 -6.69
N PHE A 99 4.49 -11.92 -6.93
CA PHE A 99 5.25 -11.11 -5.99
C PHE A 99 4.60 -9.75 -5.84
N VAL A 100 4.62 -9.23 -4.62
CA VAL A 100 4.26 -7.84 -4.32
C VAL A 100 5.50 -7.14 -3.80
N LYS A 101 5.93 -6.13 -4.54
CA LYS A 101 6.97 -5.21 -4.11
C LYS A 101 6.33 -3.95 -3.54
N ILE A 102 6.76 -3.57 -2.36
CA ILE A 102 6.29 -2.41 -1.61
C ILE A 102 7.41 -1.38 -1.62
N THR A 103 7.06 -0.12 -1.86
CA THR A 103 7.95 1.02 -1.69
C THR A 103 7.26 2.00 -0.77
N ASP A 104 7.90 2.32 0.35
CA ASP A 104 7.44 3.29 1.33
C ASP A 104 8.42 4.47 1.31
N TYR A 105 7.91 5.66 1.06
CA TYR A 105 8.68 6.89 1.09
C TYR A 105 8.05 7.85 2.08
N SER A 106 8.72 8.02 3.21
CA SER A 106 8.19 8.79 4.33
C SER A 106 9.32 9.28 5.24
N GLU A 107 8.95 10.07 6.25
CA GLU A 107 9.84 10.46 7.35
C GLU A 107 9.84 9.44 8.50
N MET A 108 9.11 8.32 8.36
CA MET A 108 8.98 7.31 9.42
C MET A 108 10.22 6.44 9.53
N ALA A 109 10.76 6.40 10.76
CA ALA A 109 11.49 5.33 11.42
C ALA A 109 12.69 4.68 10.71
N GLU A 110 13.42 3.85 11.45
CA GLU A 110 14.58 3.10 10.94
C GLU A 110 14.11 1.98 10.00
N GLU A 111 15.00 1.49 9.13
CA GLU A 111 14.69 0.43 8.17
C GLU A 111 14.15 -0.85 8.84
N GLU A 112 14.62 -1.16 10.05
CA GLU A 112 14.18 -2.31 10.84
C GLU A 112 12.71 -2.20 11.27
N ASP A 113 12.27 -1.02 11.74
CA ASP A 113 10.88 -0.79 12.16
C ASP A 113 9.92 -0.91 10.96
N LEU A 114 10.30 -0.37 9.80
CA LEU A 114 9.51 -0.50 8.58
C LEU A 114 9.45 -1.95 8.09
N GLN A 115 10.55 -2.70 8.20
CA GLN A 115 10.57 -4.11 7.88
C GLN A 115 9.58 -4.90 8.75
N GLU A 116 9.61 -4.72 10.07
CA GLU A 116 8.68 -5.40 10.99
C GLU A 116 7.22 -5.00 10.74
N LEU A 117 6.96 -3.71 10.49
CA LEU A 117 5.62 -3.23 10.15
C LEU A 117 5.07 -3.92 8.89
N TRP A 118 5.84 -3.89 7.80
CA TRP A 118 5.40 -4.46 6.53
C TRP A 118 5.29 -5.99 6.57
N GLU A 119 6.13 -6.66 7.35
CA GLU A 119 5.99 -8.10 7.60
C GLU A 119 4.66 -8.45 8.26
N ASN A 120 4.24 -7.70 9.28
CA ASN A 120 2.97 -7.91 9.98
C ASN A 120 1.75 -7.62 9.08
N LEU A 121 1.79 -6.53 8.31
CA LEU A 121 0.72 -6.18 7.37
C LEU A 121 0.57 -7.24 6.27
N ILE A 122 1.68 -7.71 5.70
CA ILE A 122 1.66 -8.73 4.65
C ILE A 122 1.27 -10.11 5.18
N ALA A 123 1.60 -10.44 6.43
CA ALA A 123 1.09 -11.65 7.08
C ALA A 123 -0.45 -11.62 7.13
N SER A 124 -1.04 -10.50 7.57
CA SER A 124 -2.50 -10.30 7.61
C SER A 124 -3.15 -10.41 6.22
N LEU A 125 -2.49 -9.84 5.19
CA LEU A 125 -2.94 -9.98 3.81
C LEU A 125 -2.91 -11.43 3.33
N LYS A 126 -1.85 -12.18 3.65
CA LYS A 126 -1.71 -13.59 3.24
C LYS A 126 -2.82 -14.46 3.83
N GLU A 127 -3.18 -14.23 5.09
CA GLU A 127 -4.32 -14.90 5.73
C GLU A 127 -5.65 -14.55 5.05
N THR A 128 -5.84 -13.28 4.70
CA THR A 128 -7.06 -12.80 4.03
C THR A 128 -7.22 -13.39 2.62
N VAL A 129 -6.13 -13.48 1.85
CA VAL A 129 -6.17 -13.90 0.43
C VAL A 129 -6.09 -15.43 0.28
N GLY A 130 -5.52 -16.14 1.25
CA GLY A 130 -5.18 -17.57 1.15
C GLY A 130 -5.64 -18.44 2.32
N GLY A 131 -6.58 -17.96 3.15
CA GLY A 131 -7.39 -18.80 4.03
C GLY A 131 -8.28 -19.78 3.28
#